data_AF-A0A165RVX5-F1
#
_entry.id   AF-A0A165RVX5-F1
#
_cell.length_a   1.000
_cell.length_b   1.000
_cell.length_c   1.000
_cell.angle_alpha   90.00
_cell.angle_beta   90.00
_cell.angle_gamma   90.00
#
_symmetry.space_group_name_H-M   'P 1'
#
loop_
_entity.id
_entity.type
_entity.pdbx_description
1 polymer ?
#
loop_
_entity_poly.entity_id
_entity_poly.type
_entity_poly.pdbx_seq_one_letter_code
_entity_poly.pdbx_strand_id
1 'polypeptide(L)'
;MVFDIGNNFSKLNKALRTQEKVETSIRNRSEKITEIINEVYWTSISKSKHSLFVGSYGRGTAIKVSDVDLLVVLPDRENERFEQYQDNGQSALLQDVKDKLKHHYSRSTIKGDGQIVSINFHDGISFEILPAFKKESHGYRYSDTHNGGTWKYTNPEEDQKILTCTNKEYNLMVKRTARIIRSWRSTNDVKISGIEVDSVLNTFFLEKILNTVSFSDLDKVINDFFKWLLNKLENKVILYSLDRSFPLELNSDIKSKLKTAVKRADKALNFQEQGKYSEAEDEWIKIFGDDFPHLYMENKNIHYNSSTNKSLIALSTRQNRSGIGTAKDTEKFADEEWKISPNCKNVEIKAELSMKGFRPKDLTFLDKFKIRRDAKIIFSIKSVEKVKWYWKIRNVGHAAIEKDDIRGNIVKGDLIRKETINFSGPHYVEVYGIVDNVVCYAGHINVPLHS
;
A
#
# COMPACT_ATOMS: atom_id res chain seq x y z
N MET A 1 8.32 25.45 -11.02
CA MET A 1 9.13 24.33 -10.49
C MET A 1 9.13 23.23 -11.56
N VAL A 2 10.29 22.62 -11.86
CA VAL A 2 10.40 21.53 -12.85
C VAL A 2 9.69 20.30 -12.28
N PHE A 3 8.84 19.66 -13.08
CA PHE A 3 8.27 18.36 -12.72
C PHE A 3 9.40 17.36 -12.54
N ASP A 4 9.55 16.84 -11.32
CA ASP A 4 10.58 15.88 -10.98
C ASP A 4 9.92 14.51 -10.76
N ILE A 5 9.83 13.74 -11.84
CA ILE A 5 9.31 12.37 -11.79
C ILE A 5 10.11 11.50 -10.81
N GLY A 6 11.41 11.78 -10.63
CA GLY A 6 12.25 11.12 -9.64
C GLY A 6 11.74 11.34 -8.22
N ASN A 7 11.23 12.54 -7.92
CA ASN A 7 10.58 12.84 -6.64
C ASN A 7 9.25 12.08 -6.46
N ASN A 8 8.42 11.95 -7.51
CA ASN A 8 7.19 11.14 -7.45
C ASN A 8 7.52 9.69 -7.10
N PHE A 9 8.48 9.08 -7.80
CA PHE A 9 8.91 7.72 -7.54
C PHE A 9 9.60 7.53 -6.19
N SER A 10 10.36 8.53 -5.73
CA SER A 10 10.94 8.55 -4.39
C SER A 10 9.86 8.53 -3.31
N LYS A 11 8.85 9.40 -3.44
CA LYS A 11 7.70 9.45 -2.52
C LYS A 11 6.87 8.17 -2.56
N LEU A 12 6.61 7.59 -3.75
CA LEU A 12 6.00 6.27 -3.87
C LEU A 12 6.81 5.22 -3.09
N ASN A 13 8.13 5.16 -3.30
CA ASN A 13 8.97 4.17 -2.60
C ASN A 13 8.88 4.31 -1.08
N LYS A 14 8.75 5.54 -0.57
CA LYS A 14 8.55 5.84 0.85
C LYS A 14 7.15 5.43 1.31
N ALA A 15 6.11 5.75 0.56
CA ALA A 15 4.71 5.39 0.88
C ALA A 15 4.48 3.87 0.94
N LEU A 16 5.25 3.10 0.17
CA LEU A 16 5.19 1.63 0.16
C LEU A 16 5.89 0.99 1.37
N ARG A 17 6.70 1.73 2.14
CA ARG A 17 7.38 1.19 3.32
C ARG A 17 6.39 0.93 4.46
N THR A 18 6.66 -0.11 5.22
CA THR A 18 6.00 -0.35 6.50
C THR A 18 6.27 0.83 7.44
N GLN A 19 5.23 1.28 8.16
CA GLN A 19 5.37 2.39 9.10
C GLN A 19 6.25 1.98 10.29
N GLU A 20 7.07 2.89 10.80
CA GLU A 20 8.03 2.64 11.89
C GLU A 20 7.38 2.00 13.14
N LYS A 21 6.16 2.42 13.48
CA LYS A 21 5.39 1.83 14.59
C LYS A 21 5.05 0.35 14.35
N VAL A 22 4.71 0.00 13.11
CA VAL A 22 4.42 -1.37 12.69
C VAL A 22 5.72 -2.19 12.70
N GLU A 23 6.83 -1.65 12.17
CA GLU A 23 8.15 -2.30 12.21
C GLU A 23 8.61 -2.59 13.64
N THR A 24 8.40 -1.64 14.57
CA THR A 24 8.70 -1.82 15.99
C THR A 24 7.86 -2.95 16.60
N SER A 25 6.57 -3.04 16.22
CA SER A 25 5.67 -4.09 16.70
C SER A 25 6.07 -5.47 16.16
N ILE A 26 6.44 -5.54 14.87
CA ILE A 26 6.98 -6.75 14.23
C ILE A 26 8.24 -7.20 14.97
N ARG A 27 9.21 -6.30 15.18
CA ARG A 27 10.47 -6.63 15.86
C ARG A 27 10.26 -7.14 17.28
N ASN A 28 9.46 -6.47 18.09
CA ASN A 28 9.21 -6.90 19.47
C ASN A 28 8.54 -8.28 19.53
N ARG A 29 7.62 -8.57 18.59
CA ARG A 29 6.93 -9.87 18.51
C ARG A 29 7.84 -10.97 17.99
N SER A 30 8.67 -10.70 16.99
CA SER A 30 9.67 -11.67 16.52
C SER A 30 10.65 -12.00 17.64
N GLU A 31 11.18 -10.99 18.35
CA GLU A 31 12.07 -11.20 19.50
C GLU A 31 11.41 -12.09 20.58
N LYS A 32 10.11 -11.87 20.84
CA LYS A 32 9.37 -12.69 21.81
C LYS A 32 9.10 -14.12 21.31
N ILE A 33 8.72 -14.29 20.05
CA ILE A 33 8.57 -15.62 19.43
C ILE A 33 9.89 -16.39 19.50
N THR A 34 10.99 -15.74 19.11
CA THR A 34 12.34 -16.30 19.15
C THR A 34 12.77 -16.69 20.56
N GLU A 35 12.50 -15.84 21.56
CA GLU A 35 12.74 -16.16 22.98
C GLU A 35 12.02 -17.44 23.41
N ILE A 36 10.72 -17.56 23.09
CA ILE A 36 9.91 -18.75 23.44
C ILE A 36 10.49 -20.02 22.80
N ILE A 37 10.83 -19.96 21.51
CA ILE A 37 11.43 -21.10 20.81
C ILE A 37 12.77 -21.49 21.44
N ASN A 38 13.61 -20.50 21.77
CA ASN A 38 14.91 -20.74 22.39
C ASN A 38 14.80 -21.32 23.80
N GLU A 39 13.86 -20.84 24.61
CA GLU A 39 13.64 -21.36 25.96
C GLU A 39 13.23 -22.84 25.89
N VAL A 40 12.29 -23.17 25.00
CA VAL A 40 11.70 -24.51 24.91
C VAL A 40 12.65 -25.53 24.27
N TYR A 41 13.29 -25.18 23.15
CA TYR A 41 14.03 -26.16 22.34
C TYR A 41 15.55 -26.08 22.52
N TRP A 42 16.07 -24.91 22.90
CA TRP A 42 17.52 -24.65 22.99
C TRP A 42 18.02 -24.42 24.41
N THR A 43 17.14 -24.38 25.43
CA THR A 43 17.50 -24.01 26.82
C THR A 43 18.25 -22.67 26.87
N SER A 44 17.75 -21.68 26.11
CA SER A 44 18.40 -20.39 25.90
C SER A 44 17.41 -19.25 26.00
N ILE A 45 17.80 -18.13 26.59
CA ILE A 45 16.98 -16.92 26.69
C ILE A 45 17.26 -15.90 25.57
N SER A 46 17.97 -16.32 24.51
CA SER A 46 18.32 -15.43 23.41
C SER A 46 17.07 -14.98 22.66
N LYS A 47 16.98 -13.67 22.36
CA LYS A 47 15.89 -13.07 21.57
C LYS A 47 16.19 -12.98 20.06
N SER A 48 17.38 -13.40 19.64
CA SER A 48 17.87 -13.16 18.28
C SER A 48 18.50 -14.38 17.59
N LYS A 49 18.91 -15.41 18.34
CA LYS A 49 19.43 -16.65 17.76
C LYS A 49 18.29 -17.55 17.27
N HIS A 50 18.59 -18.41 16.29
CA HIS A 50 17.70 -19.46 15.78
C HIS A 50 16.38 -18.96 15.20
N SER A 51 16.34 -17.73 14.69
CA SER A 51 15.23 -17.20 13.92
C SER A 51 15.73 -16.35 12.77
N LEU A 52 15.02 -16.39 11.65
CA LEU A 52 15.34 -15.64 10.45
C LEU A 52 14.05 -15.10 9.85
N PHE A 53 13.97 -13.79 9.62
CA PHE A 53 12.92 -13.26 8.76
C PHE A 53 13.12 -13.79 7.35
N VAL A 54 12.07 -14.38 6.78
CA VAL A 54 12.09 -14.95 5.43
C VAL A 54 11.03 -14.26 4.56
N GLY A 55 10.75 -14.83 3.39
CA GLY A 55 9.78 -14.25 2.48
C GLY A 55 10.15 -12.84 2.03
N SER A 56 9.13 -12.06 1.69
CA SER A 56 9.35 -10.70 1.15
C SER A 56 9.94 -9.73 2.20
N TYR A 57 9.64 -9.95 3.49
CA TYR A 57 10.18 -9.14 4.57
C TYR A 57 11.69 -9.41 4.73
N GLY A 58 12.09 -10.69 4.81
CA GLY A 58 13.50 -11.10 4.85
C GLY A 58 14.31 -10.65 3.63
N ARG A 59 13.71 -10.73 2.43
CA ARG A 59 14.35 -10.22 1.20
C ARG A 59 14.43 -8.69 1.14
N GLY A 60 13.68 -7.97 1.98
CA GLY A 60 13.64 -6.49 1.98
C GLY A 60 12.86 -5.90 0.80
N THR A 61 11.92 -6.67 0.24
CA THR A 61 11.08 -6.29 -0.91
C THR A 61 9.60 -6.14 -0.54
N ALA A 62 9.22 -6.41 0.72
CA ALA A 62 7.85 -6.25 1.16
C ALA A 62 7.35 -4.80 1.08
N ILE A 63 6.03 -4.67 0.89
CA ILE A 63 5.29 -3.39 0.89
C ILE A 63 4.21 -3.47 1.96
N LYS A 64 4.00 -2.39 2.73
CA LYS A 64 2.95 -2.25 3.76
C LYS A 64 2.63 -3.56 4.52
N VAL A 65 3.65 -4.13 5.18
CA VAL A 65 3.59 -5.50 5.70
C VAL A 65 2.53 -5.67 6.78
N SER A 66 1.61 -6.61 6.57
CA SER A 66 0.71 -7.17 7.59
C SER A 66 1.10 -8.60 7.94
N ASP A 67 1.60 -9.39 6.98
CA ASP A 67 1.94 -10.80 7.17
C ASP A 67 3.46 -10.97 7.17
N VAL A 68 4.00 -11.58 8.23
CA VAL A 68 5.44 -11.70 8.48
C VAL A 68 5.87 -13.16 8.48
N ASP A 69 6.67 -13.53 7.50
CA ASP A 69 7.25 -14.88 7.42
C ASP A 69 8.49 -14.96 8.33
N LEU A 70 8.45 -15.85 9.33
CA LEU A 70 9.53 -16.05 10.28
C LEU A 70 9.94 -17.53 10.32
N LEU A 71 11.12 -17.84 9.80
CA LEU A 71 11.71 -19.17 9.98
C LEU A 71 12.29 -19.27 11.38
N VAL A 72 11.98 -20.35 12.10
CA VAL A 72 12.57 -20.67 13.40
C VAL A 72 13.34 -21.99 13.30
N VAL A 73 14.59 -21.97 13.74
CA VAL A 73 15.49 -23.11 13.66
C VAL A 73 15.36 -23.94 14.93
N LEU A 74 14.97 -25.20 14.76
CA LEU A 74 14.91 -26.17 15.85
C LEU A 74 16.19 -27.04 15.85
N PRO A 75 16.60 -27.59 17.01
CA PRO A 75 17.75 -28.47 17.06
C PRO A 75 17.48 -29.79 16.32
N ASP A 76 18.53 -30.40 15.75
CA ASP A 76 18.40 -31.64 14.95
C ASP A 76 17.77 -32.81 15.72
N ARG A 77 17.98 -32.90 17.05
CA ARG A 77 17.32 -33.89 17.91
C ARG A 77 15.78 -33.86 17.82
N GLU A 78 15.21 -32.69 17.54
CA GLU A 78 13.77 -32.55 17.36
C GLU A 78 13.33 -33.08 15.99
N ASN A 79 14.17 -32.95 14.95
CA ASN A 79 13.92 -33.61 13.65
C ASN A 79 13.89 -35.13 13.84
N GLU A 80 14.88 -35.69 14.54
CA GLU A 80 14.95 -37.12 14.86
C GLU A 80 13.71 -37.58 15.64
N ARG A 81 13.27 -36.80 16.64
CA ARG A 81 12.07 -37.08 17.43
C ARG A 81 10.81 -37.18 16.57
N PHE A 82 10.61 -36.25 15.63
CA PHE A 82 9.41 -36.24 14.79
C PHE A 82 9.49 -37.20 13.60
N GLU A 83 10.68 -37.61 13.18
CA GLU A 83 10.87 -38.68 12.20
C GLU A 83 10.53 -40.07 12.74
N GLN A 84 10.50 -40.27 14.07
CA GLN A 84 10.10 -41.55 14.68
C GLN A 84 8.60 -41.86 14.56
N TYR A 85 7.78 -40.89 14.17
CA TYR A 85 6.35 -41.10 13.94
C TYR A 85 6.14 -41.94 12.67
N GLN A 86 5.37 -43.02 12.76
CA GLN A 86 4.97 -43.83 11.60
C GLN A 86 4.17 -42.99 10.59
N ASP A 87 3.25 -42.16 11.10
CA ASP A 87 2.40 -41.26 10.32
C ASP A 87 2.28 -39.91 11.02
N ASN A 88 2.01 -38.84 10.26
CA ASN A 88 1.68 -37.50 10.76
C ASN A 88 2.78 -36.79 11.60
N GLY A 89 4.05 -37.18 11.50
CA GLY A 89 5.15 -36.53 12.23
C GLY A 89 5.28 -35.02 11.94
N GLN A 90 4.99 -34.61 10.69
CA GLN A 90 4.94 -33.22 10.25
C GLN A 90 3.84 -32.44 10.97
N SER A 91 2.64 -33.02 11.04
CA SER A 91 1.50 -32.43 11.75
C SER A 91 1.78 -32.35 13.24
N ALA A 92 2.41 -33.39 13.81
CA ALA A 92 2.83 -33.41 15.21
C ALA A 92 3.83 -32.31 15.53
N LEU A 93 4.81 -32.05 14.65
CA LEU A 93 5.73 -30.92 14.78
C LEU A 93 4.99 -29.58 14.82
N LEU A 94 4.08 -29.33 13.87
CA LEU A 94 3.34 -28.08 13.82
C LEU A 94 2.44 -27.89 15.05
N GLN A 95 1.81 -28.97 15.55
CA GLN A 95 1.00 -28.89 16.78
C GLN A 95 1.86 -28.63 18.01
N ASP A 96 3.03 -29.28 18.15
CA ASP A 96 3.95 -29.03 19.28
C ASP A 96 4.39 -27.57 19.32
N VAL A 97 4.88 -27.01 18.20
CA VAL A 97 5.29 -25.60 18.14
C VAL A 97 4.13 -24.66 18.42
N LYS A 98 2.95 -24.94 17.85
CA LYS A 98 1.71 -24.18 18.11
C LYS A 98 1.35 -24.17 19.58
N ASP A 99 1.39 -25.31 20.26
CA ASP A 99 0.97 -25.42 21.66
C ASP A 99 1.93 -24.67 22.59
N LYS A 100 3.24 -24.70 22.29
CA LYS A 100 4.24 -23.90 23.00
C LYS A 100 4.01 -22.40 22.83
N LEU A 101 3.73 -21.95 21.60
CA LEU A 101 3.42 -20.54 21.34
C LEU A 101 2.10 -20.11 21.98
N LYS A 102 1.08 -20.98 21.95
CA LYS A 102 -0.25 -20.73 22.53
C LYS A 102 -0.21 -20.54 24.05
N HIS A 103 0.72 -21.20 24.74
CA HIS A 103 0.92 -21.00 26.17
C HIS A 103 1.25 -19.54 26.51
N HIS A 104 2.06 -18.87 25.69
CA HIS A 104 2.44 -17.47 25.88
C HIS A 104 1.49 -16.47 25.21
N TYR A 105 0.85 -16.87 24.11
CA TYR A 105 -0.09 -16.05 23.34
C TYR A 105 -1.54 -16.54 23.51
N SER A 106 -1.97 -16.73 24.75
CA SER A 106 -3.28 -17.31 25.08
C SER A 106 -4.49 -16.53 24.54
N ARG A 107 -4.29 -15.24 24.22
CA ARG A 107 -5.32 -14.35 23.66
C ARG A 107 -5.28 -14.22 22.14
N SER A 108 -4.30 -14.83 21.47
CA SER A 108 -4.13 -14.77 20.02
C SER A 108 -4.72 -16.01 19.35
N THR A 109 -5.19 -15.85 18.11
CA THR A 109 -5.62 -16.99 17.29
C THR A 109 -4.39 -17.63 16.67
N ILE A 110 -4.11 -18.89 17.05
CA ILE A 110 -2.96 -19.65 16.53
C ILE A 110 -3.45 -20.92 15.82
N LYS A 111 -2.95 -21.15 14.60
CA LYS A 111 -3.24 -22.35 13.81
C LYS A 111 -1.94 -22.94 13.27
N GLY A 112 -1.80 -24.26 13.33
CA GLY A 112 -0.69 -24.98 12.71
C GLY A 112 -1.27 -25.84 11.61
N ASP A 113 -0.96 -25.52 10.36
CA ASP A 113 -1.50 -26.18 9.17
C ASP A 113 -0.60 -25.92 7.94
N GLY A 114 -0.66 -26.83 6.97
CA GLY A 114 0.18 -26.83 5.79
C GLY A 114 1.66 -26.90 6.15
N GLN A 115 2.34 -25.75 6.09
CA GLN A 115 3.78 -25.67 6.31
C GLN A 115 4.16 -24.84 7.54
N ILE A 116 3.20 -24.12 8.13
CA ILE A 116 3.48 -23.04 9.06
C ILE A 116 2.59 -23.10 10.31
N VAL A 117 3.03 -22.39 11.34
CA VAL A 117 2.21 -21.99 12.48
C VAL A 117 1.88 -20.50 12.34
N SER A 118 0.62 -20.19 12.07
CA SER A 118 0.15 -18.80 11.97
C SER A 118 -0.27 -18.24 13.32
N ILE A 119 0.12 -17.00 13.62
CA ILE A 119 -0.37 -16.22 14.75
C ILE A 119 -1.01 -14.94 14.22
N ASN A 120 -2.29 -14.73 14.50
CA ASN A 120 -2.99 -13.48 14.18
C ASN A 120 -3.10 -12.60 15.42
N PHE A 121 -2.55 -11.38 15.35
CA PHE A 121 -2.66 -10.37 16.41
C PHE A 121 -3.84 -9.42 16.14
N HIS A 122 -4.37 -8.82 17.22
CA HIS A 122 -5.56 -7.97 17.17
C HIS A 122 -5.38 -6.64 16.42
N ASP A 123 -4.13 -6.22 16.21
CA ASP A 123 -3.77 -4.99 15.48
C ASP A 123 -3.54 -5.22 13.99
N GLY A 124 -3.93 -6.39 13.47
CA GLY A 124 -3.91 -6.71 12.04
C GLY A 124 -2.57 -7.25 11.52
N ILE A 125 -1.56 -7.38 12.37
CA ILE A 125 -0.30 -8.04 12.01
C ILE A 125 -0.46 -9.55 12.24
N SER A 126 -0.01 -10.35 11.29
CA SER A 126 0.09 -11.80 11.39
C SER A 126 1.54 -12.26 11.27
N PHE A 127 1.85 -13.42 11.85
CA PHE A 127 3.12 -14.11 11.67
C PHE A 127 2.87 -15.49 11.11
N GLU A 128 3.57 -15.85 10.04
CA GLU A 128 3.67 -17.22 9.54
C GLU A 128 5.01 -17.79 9.98
N ILE A 129 4.97 -18.64 11.01
CA ILE A 129 6.16 -19.22 11.61
C ILE A 129 6.45 -20.54 10.90
N LEU A 130 7.63 -20.67 10.30
CA LEU A 130 8.10 -21.88 9.63
C LEU A 130 9.12 -22.60 10.52
N PRO A 131 8.73 -23.67 11.25
CA PRO A 131 9.68 -24.49 11.99
C PRO A 131 10.54 -25.26 11.02
N ALA A 132 11.86 -25.17 11.18
CA ALA A 132 12.79 -25.78 10.26
C ALA A 132 14.05 -26.28 10.97
N PHE A 133 14.77 -27.17 10.29
CA PHE A 133 16.05 -27.73 10.71
C PHE A 133 17.12 -27.30 9.74
N LYS A 134 18.23 -26.74 10.24
CA LYS A 134 19.36 -26.36 9.40
C LYS A 134 19.98 -27.62 8.77
N LYS A 135 20.24 -27.61 7.47
CA LYS A 135 20.91 -28.69 6.74
C LYS A 135 22.01 -28.11 5.87
N GLU A 136 23.26 -28.52 6.12
CA GLU A 136 24.48 -27.95 5.51
C GLU A 136 24.38 -27.75 4.00
N SER A 137 23.89 -28.74 3.26
CA SER A 137 23.83 -28.69 1.79
C SER A 137 22.51 -28.21 1.19
N HIS A 138 21.46 -28.04 2.00
CA HIS A 138 20.10 -27.77 1.50
C HIS A 138 19.44 -26.53 2.11
N GLY A 139 20.17 -25.78 2.94
CA GLY A 139 19.63 -24.65 3.69
C GLY A 139 18.82 -25.15 4.88
N TYR A 140 17.52 -25.37 4.67
CA TYR A 140 16.56 -25.69 5.72
C TYR A 140 15.60 -26.81 5.30
N ARG A 141 15.40 -27.78 6.18
CA ARG A 141 14.36 -28.81 6.06
C ARG A 141 13.15 -28.42 6.89
N TYR A 142 11.94 -28.50 6.32
CA TYR A 142 10.70 -28.12 6.99
C TYR A 142 9.57 -29.13 6.70
N SER A 143 8.54 -29.10 7.53
CA SER A 143 7.36 -29.96 7.41
C SER A 143 6.32 -29.40 6.45
N ASP A 144 5.70 -30.25 5.65
CA ASP A 144 4.48 -29.96 4.90
C ASP A 144 3.44 -31.05 5.22
N THR A 145 2.30 -30.68 5.79
CA THR A 145 1.25 -31.60 6.27
C THR A 145 0.28 -32.05 5.18
N HIS A 146 0.35 -31.50 3.97
CA HIS A 146 -0.55 -31.89 2.88
C HIS A 146 -0.30 -33.34 2.43
N ASN A 147 -1.37 -34.00 1.96
CA ASN A 147 -1.32 -35.33 1.33
C ASN A 147 -0.61 -36.42 2.17
N GLY A 148 -0.83 -36.43 3.49
CA GLY A 148 -0.24 -37.43 4.40
C GLY A 148 1.10 -37.03 5.01
N GLY A 149 1.63 -35.85 4.68
CA GLY A 149 2.82 -35.30 5.33
C GLY A 149 4.11 -35.63 4.58
N THR A 150 4.93 -34.60 4.33
CA THR A 150 6.24 -34.74 3.70
C THR A 150 7.24 -33.76 4.30
N TRP A 151 8.53 -34.09 4.24
CA TRP A 151 9.60 -33.15 4.55
C TRP A 151 10.12 -32.51 3.27
N LYS A 152 10.24 -31.19 3.26
CA LYS A 152 10.68 -30.39 2.12
C LYS A 152 11.91 -29.57 2.47
N TYR A 153 12.56 -29.00 1.45
CA TYR A 153 13.75 -28.16 1.60
C TYR A 153 13.50 -26.75 1.05
N THR A 154 14.17 -25.76 1.66
CA THR A 154 14.18 -24.37 1.20
C THR A 154 15.47 -23.68 1.62
N ASN A 155 15.93 -22.69 0.86
CA ASN A 155 17.13 -21.92 1.21
C ASN A 155 16.90 -20.40 1.11
N PRO A 156 16.02 -19.83 1.97
CA PRO A 156 15.70 -18.41 1.96
C PRO A 156 16.89 -17.51 2.29
N GLU A 157 17.95 -18.03 2.93
CA GLU A 157 19.19 -17.26 3.16
C GLU A 157 19.94 -17.00 1.86
N GLU A 158 20.01 -18.00 0.97
CA GLU A 158 20.67 -17.83 -0.32
C GLU A 158 19.89 -16.85 -1.20
N ASP A 159 18.55 -16.94 -1.24
CA ASP A 159 17.70 -15.96 -1.91
C ASP A 159 17.96 -14.52 -1.40
N GLN A 160 18.02 -14.35 -0.07
CA GLN A 160 18.30 -13.07 0.56
C GLN A 160 19.68 -12.54 0.21
N LYS A 161 20.68 -13.42 0.20
CA LYS A 161 22.07 -13.10 -0.12
C LYS A 161 22.20 -12.67 -1.58
N ILE A 162 21.70 -13.44 -2.52
CA ILE A 162 21.71 -13.14 -3.96
C ILE A 162 21.08 -11.76 -4.20
N LEU A 163 19.84 -11.57 -3.74
CA LEU A 163 19.13 -10.32 -3.99
C LEU A 163 19.81 -9.13 -3.28
N THR A 164 20.44 -9.35 -2.13
CA THR A 164 21.20 -8.29 -1.44
C THR A 164 22.49 -7.93 -2.16
N CYS A 165 23.22 -8.91 -2.70
CA CYS A 165 24.41 -8.67 -3.50
C CYS A 165 24.07 -7.88 -4.77
N THR A 166 23.11 -8.34 -5.57
CA THR A 166 22.68 -7.62 -6.77
C THR A 166 22.11 -6.25 -6.42
N ASN A 167 21.36 -6.13 -5.32
CA ASN A 167 20.91 -4.81 -4.87
C ASN A 167 22.06 -3.85 -4.54
N LYS A 168 23.17 -4.32 -3.96
CA LYS A 168 24.36 -3.49 -3.70
C LYS A 168 25.06 -3.10 -5.00
N GLU A 169 25.21 -4.05 -5.92
CA GLU A 169 25.83 -3.85 -7.24
C GLU A 169 25.12 -2.75 -8.04
N TYR A 170 23.78 -2.71 -7.99
CA TYR A 170 22.97 -1.73 -8.71
C TYR A 170 22.48 -0.58 -7.82
N ASN A 171 23.32 -0.05 -6.92
CA ASN A 171 23.05 1.17 -6.12
C ASN A 171 21.71 1.18 -5.35
N LEU A 172 21.35 0.02 -4.81
CA LEU A 172 20.12 -0.25 -4.07
C LEU A 172 18.83 -0.19 -4.91
N MET A 173 18.94 -0.17 -6.25
CA MET A 173 17.80 -0.04 -7.15
C MET A 173 16.95 -1.30 -7.25
N VAL A 174 17.54 -2.49 -7.15
CA VAL A 174 16.81 -3.76 -7.30
C VAL A 174 15.64 -3.87 -6.32
N LYS A 175 15.90 -3.72 -5.01
CA LYS A 175 14.85 -3.80 -3.98
C LYS A 175 13.88 -2.63 -4.04
N ARG A 176 14.33 -1.45 -4.52
CA ARG A 176 13.47 -0.28 -4.72
C ARG A 176 12.46 -0.53 -5.83
N THR A 177 12.93 -1.00 -6.99
CA THR A 177 12.08 -1.38 -8.12
C THR A 177 11.17 -2.54 -7.74
N ALA A 178 11.65 -3.54 -7.00
CA ALA A 178 10.82 -4.65 -6.51
C ALA A 178 9.59 -4.17 -5.73
N ARG A 179 9.74 -3.25 -4.78
CA ARG A 179 8.59 -2.67 -4.05
C ARG A 179 7.59 -1.98 -5.00
N ILE A 180 8.09 -1.22 -5.97
CA ILE A 180 7.24 -0.51 -6.93
C ILE A 180 6.48 -1.48 -7.84
N ILE A 181 7.14 -2.53 -8.36
CA ILE A 181 6.50 -3.55 -9.17
C ILE A 181 5.50 -4.37 -8.35
N ARG A 182 5.75 -4.59 -7.07
CA ARG A 182 4.76 -5.20 -6.17
C ARG A 182 3.52 -4.32 -5.98
N SER A 183 3.66 -2.99 -5.99
CA SER A 183 2.53 -2.06 -6.02
C SER A 183 1.72 -2.20 -7.31
N TRP A 184 2.39 -2.29 -8.46
CA TRP A 184 1.69 -2.57 -9.73
C TRP A 184 0.91 -3.88 -9.69
N ARG A 185 1.55 -4.94 -9.16
CA ARG A 185 0.95 -6.25 -8.98
C ARG A 185 -0.32 -6.19 -8.12
N SER A 186 -0.28 -5.54 -6.95
CA SER A 186 -1.45 -5.42 -6.06
C SER A 186 -2.54 -4.56 -6.69
N THR A 187 -2.20 -3.43 -7.28
CA THR A 187 -3.16 -2.48 -7.87
C THR A 187 -3.90 -3.09 -9.07
N ASN A 188 -3.23 -3.94 -9.85
CA ASN A 188 -3.78 -4.49 -11.09
C ASN A 188 -4.19 -5.97 -11.00
N ASP A 189 -4.16 -6.54 -9.79
CA ASP A 189 -4.42 -7.96 -9.51
C ASP A 189 -3.64 -8.90 -10.45
N VAL A 190 -2.32 -8.70 -10.54
CA VAL A 190 -1.46 -9.48 -11.42
C VAL A 190 -1.10 -10.81 -10.74
N LYS A 191 -1.42 -11.93 -11.40
CA LYS A 191 -1.18 -13.30 -10.90
C LYS A 191 0.28 -13.74 -11.09
N ILE A 192 1.17 -13.06 -10.40
CA ILE A 192 2.58 -13.41 -10.22
C ILE A 192 2.88 -13.45 -8.74
N SER A 193 3.64 -14.42 -8.23
CA SER A 193 4.01 -14.49 -6.82
C SER A 193 5.08 -13.45 -6.46
N GLY A 194 5.24 -13.20 -5.16
CA GLY A 194 6.23 -12.24 -4.68
C GLY A 194 7.67 -12.63 -4.98
N ILE A 195 8.00 -13.93 -4.89
CA ILE A 195 9.34 -14.45 -5.20
C ILE A 195 9.61 -14.40 -6.71
N GLU A 196 8.61 -14.70 -7.55
CA GLU A 196 8.75 -14.57 -9.01
C GLU A 196 9.04 -13.12 -9.42
N VAL A 197 8.38 -12.12 -8.82
CA VAL A 197 8.71 -10.70 -9.06
C VAL A 197 10.17 -10.40 -8.71
N ASP A 198 10.64 -10.87 -7.55
CA ASP A 198 12.02 -10.65 -7.11
C ASP A 198 13.02 -11.35 -8.06
N SER A 199 12.72 -12.57 -8.50
CA SER A 199 13.54 -13.35 -9.45
C SER A 199 13.63 -12.69 -10.83
N VAL A 200 12.50 -12.34 -11.44
CA VAL A 200 12.51 -11.73 -12.79
C VAL A 200 13.18 -10.36 -12.79
N LEU A 201 13.02 -9.59 -11.72
CA LEU A 201 13.73 -8.31 -11.56
C LEU A 201 15.23 -8.53 -11.40
N ASN A 202 15.65 -9.50 -10.60
CA ASN A 202 17.06 -9.83 -10.45
C ASN A 202 17.69 -10.19 -11.80
N THR A 203 17.04 -11.05 -12.58
CA THR A 203 17.46 -11.37 -13.95
C THR A 203 17.51 -10.14 -14.85
N PHE A 204 16.47 -9.29 -14.82
CA PHE A 204 16.43 -8.06 -15.61
C PHE A 204 17.62 -7.14 -15.31
N PHE A 205 17.94 -6.91 -14.04
CA PHE A 205 19.08 -6.06 -13.66
C PHE A 205 20.41 -6.68 -14.11
N LEU A 206 20.61 -7.99 -13.92
CA LEU A 206 21.81 -8.70 -14.35
C LEU A 206 22.01 -8.69 -15.89
N GLU A 207 20.92 -8.79 -16.66
CA GLU A 207 20.99 -8.72 -18.14
C GLU A 207 21.23 -7.29 -18.64
N LYS A 208 20.73 -6.28 -17.93
CA LYS A 208 20.84 -4.88 -18.33
C LYS A 208 22.21 -4.36 -17.87
N ILE A 209 23.22 -4.49 -18.73
CA ILE A 209 24.54 -3.86 -18.56
C ILE A 209 24.33 -2.34 -18.46
N LEU A 210 24.16 -1.81 -17.26
CA LEU A 210 23.89 -0.41 -17.04
C LEU A 210 24.99 0.22 -16.22
N ASN A 211 25.77 1.05 -16.89
CA ASN A 211 26.53 2.10 -16.24
C ASN A 211 25.54 2.99 -15.47
N THR A 212 25.72 3.07 -14.14
CA THR A 212 25.13 4.08 -13.24
C THR A 212 23.66 4.46 -13.50
N VAL A 213 22.72 3.56 -13.13
CA VAL A 213 21.31 3.94 -12.99
C VAL A 213 21.13 4.86 -11.79
N SER A 214 20.46 5.99 -12.00
CA SER A 214 20.10 6.94 -10.95
C SER A 214 18.58 6.90 -10.67
N PHE A 215 18.16 7.50 -9.55
CA PHE A 215 16.73 7.59 -9.20
C PHE A 215 15.89 8.38 -10.22
N SER A 216 16.49 9.33 -10.93
CA SER A 216 15.79 10.14 -11.93
C SER A 216 15.41 9.37 -13.18
N ASP A 217 15.90 8.15 -13.36
CA ASP A 217 15.56 7.28 -14.48
C ASP A 217 14.63 6.13 -14.09
N LEU A 218 14.03 6.16 -12.89
CA LEU A 218 13.23 5.03 -12.40
C LEU A 218 11.98 4.78 -13.25
N ASP A 219 11.38 5.85 -13.80
CA ASP A 219 10.29 5.79 -14.78
C ASP A 219 10.68 4.99 -16.04
N LYS A 220 11.85 5.29 -16.62
CA LYS A 220 12.42 4.58 -17.77
C LYS A 220 12.78 3.15 -17.42
N VAL A 221 13.42 2.92 -16.27
CA VAL A 221 13.79 1.58 -15.80
C VAL A 221 12.56 0.69 -15.65
N ILE A 222 11.46 1.21 -15.13
CA ILE A 222 10.21 0.47 -15.00
C ILE A 222 9.58 0.19 -16.37
N ASN A 223 9.55 1.18 -17.26
CA ASN A 223 9.06 0.94 -18.63
C ASN A 223 9.88 -0.14 -19.35
N ASP A 224 11.21 -0.06 -19.25
CA ASP A 224 12.12 -1.04 -19.83
C ASP A 224 11.92 -2.43 -19.22
N PHE A 225 11.69 -2.51 -17.91
CA PHE A 225 11.36 -3.77 -17.24
C PHE A 225 10.06 -4.37 -17.78
N PHE A 226 9.00 -3.58 -17.92
CA PHE A 226 7.73 -4.07 -18.47
C PHE A 226 7.88 -4.56 -19.91
N LYS A 227 8.61 -3.81 -20.75
CA LYS A 227 8.91 -4.19 -22.14
C LYS A 227 9.76 -5.45 -22.21
N TRP A 228 10.79 -5.53 -21.38
CA TRP A 228 11.69 -6.67 -21.29
C TRP A 228 10.92 -7.94 -20.88
N LEU A 229 10.12 -7.88 -19.82
CA LEU A 229 9.37 -9.03 -19.34
C LEU A 229 8.30 -9.46 -20.36
N LEU A 230 7.62 -8.50 -20.98
CA LEU A 230 6.67 -8.80 -22.06
C LEU A 230 7.36 -9.53 -23.21
N ASN A 231 8.53 -9.04 -23.65
CA ASN A 231 9.31 -9.66 -24.72
C ASN A 231 9.76 -11.09 -24.35
N LYS A 232 10.24 -11.32 -23.11
CA LYS A 232 10.61 -12.67 -22.64
C LYS A 232 9.40 -13.62 -22.70
N LEU A 233 8.23 -13.18 -22.26
CA LEU A 233 7.00 -13.98 -22.27
C LEU A 233 6.46 -14.23 -23.68
N GLU A 234 6.55 -13.26 -24.60
CA GLU A 234 6.11 -13.43 -26.00
C GLU A 234 7.01 -14.41 -26.75
N ASN A 235 8.32 -14.38 -26.49
CA ASN A 235 9.29 -15.32 -27.05
C ASN A 235 9.43 -16.62 -26.25
N LYS A 236 8.59 -16.84 -25.24
CA LYS A 236 8.59 -18.06 -24.39
C LYS A 236 9.96 -18.36 -23.75
N VAL A 237 10.72 -17.32 -23.39
CA VAL A 237 12.00 -17.47 -22.70
C VAL A 237 11.76 -17.99 -21.29
N ILE A 238 12.46 -19.06 -20.91
CA ILE A 238 12.41 -19.63 -19.57
C ILE A 238 13.21 -18.74 -18.62
N LEU A 239 12.54 -18.24 -17.57
CA LEU A 239 13.15 -17.51 -16.46
C LEU A 239 13.29 -18.45 -15.26
N TYR A 240 14.20 -18.15 -14.35
CA TYR A 240 14.56 -19.03 -13.24
C TYR A 240 14.41 -18.32 -11.88
N SER A 241 14.32 -19.11 -10.81
CA SER A 241 14.39 -18.65 -9.41
C SER A 241 15.68 -17.85 -9.14
N LEU A 242 15.74 -17.14 -8.00
CA LEU A 242 16.90 -16.30 -7.65
C LEU A 242 18.21 -17.10 -7.63
N ASP A 243 18.19 -18.26 -6.99
CA ASP A 243 19.28 -19.24 -6.92
C ASP A 243 19.43 -20.10 -8.20
N ARG A 244 18.55 -19.90 -9.18
CA ARG A 244 18.45 -20.63 -10.44
C ARG A 244 18.21 -22.14 -10.31
N SER A 245 17.74 -22.60 -9.15
CA SER A 245 17.48 -24.02 -8.90
C SER A 245 16.26 -24.58 -9.65
N PHE A 246 15.30 -23.74 -10.04
CA PHE A 246 14.13 -24.17 -10.81
C PHE A 246 13.63 -23.10 -11.81
N PRO A 247 12.95 -23.50 -12.89
CA PRO A 247 12.29 -22.58 -13.81
C PRO A 247 11.02 -21.98 -13.17
N LEU A 248 10.73 -20.72 -13.48
CA LEU A 248 9.51 -20.03 -13.03
C LEU A 248 8.31 -20.37 -13.91
N GLU A 249 7.17 -20.62 -13.27
CA GLU A 249 5.89 -20.92 -13.94
C GLU A 249 5.00 -19.68 -14.05
N LEU A 250 5.47 -18.69 -14.82
CA LEU A 250 4.75 -17.43 -14.99
C LEU A 250 3.42 -17.63 -15.74
N ASN A 251 2.31 -17.28 -15.10
CA ASN A 251 0.97 -17.38 -15.68
C ASN A 251 0.85 -16.55 -16.99
N SER A 252 0.27 -17.15 -18.04
CA SER A 252 0.05 -16.49 -19.33
C SER A 252 -0.79 -15.21 -19.24
N ASP A 253 -1.68 -15.11 -18.26
CA ASP A 253 -2.58 -13.98 -18.06
C ASP A 253 -1.82 -12.68 -17.71
N ILE A 254 -0.60 -12.81 -17.18
CA ILE A 254 0.29 -11.68 -16.88
C ILE A 254 0.58 -10.85 -18.15
N LYS A 255 0.59 -11.49 -19.34
CA LYS A 255 0.87 -10.80 -20.62
C LYS A 255 -0.09 -9.65 -20.89
N SER A 256 -1.38 -9.85 -20.64
CA SER A 256 -2.40 -8.81 -20.89
C SER A 256 -2.19 -7.58 -19.98
N LYS A 257 -1.84 -7.82 -18.71
CA LYS A 257 -1.54 -6.79 -17.72
C LYS A 257 -0.25 -6.05 -18.06
N LEU A 258 0.78 -6.77 -18.51
CA LEU A 258 2.03 -6.17 -18.99
C LEU A 258 1.82 -5.29 -20.22
N LYS A 259 1.05 -5.75 -21.23
CA LYS A 259 0.72 -4.91 -22.41
C LYS A 259 0.04 -3.60 -22.01
N THR A 260 -0.86 -3.67 -21.03
CA THR A 260 -1.49 -2.48 -20.47
C THR A 260 -0.47 -1.59 -19.76
N ALA A 261 0.39 -2.16 -18.91
CA ALA A 261 1.42 -1.41 -18.20
C ALA A 261 2.41 -0.71 -19.15
N VAL A 262 2.91 -1.40 -20.18
CA VAL A 262 3.77 -0.84 -21.24
C VAL A 262 3.07 0.33 -21.92
N LYS A 263 1.83 0.15 -22.39
CA LYS A 263 1.07 1.22 -23.04
C LYS A 263 0.89 2.45 -22.16
N ARG A 264 0.66 2.25 -20.85
CA ARG A 264 0.50 3.34 -19.88
C ARG A 264 1.83 4.04 -19.60
N ALA A 265 2.91 3.27 -19.40
CA ALA A 265 4.24 3.81 -19.16
C ALA A 265 4.76 4.60 -20.37
N ASP A 266 4.57 4.10 -21.60
CA ASP A 266 4.93 4.82 -22.83
C ASP A 266 4.15 6.13 -22.99
N LYS A 267 2.85 6.12 -22.66
CA LYS A 267 2.03 7.35 -22.64
C LYS A 267 2.54 8.34 -21.61
N ALA A 268 2.86 7.86 -20.40
CA ALA A 268 3.36 8.72 -19.34
C ALA A 268 4.67 9.41 -19.76
N LEU A 269 5.63 8.64 -20.29
CA LEU A 269 6.90 9.18 -20.78
C LEU A 269 6.70 10.19 -21.92
N ASN A 270 5.83 9.90 -22.90
CA ASN A 270 5.51 10.84 -23.97
C ASN A 270 4.85 12.13 -23.45
N PHE A 271 3.97 12.03 -22.45
CA PHE A 271 3.41 13.21 -21.80
C PHE A 271 4.48 14.00 -21.03
N GLN A 272 5.45 13.35 -20.40
CA GLN A 272 6.59 14.01 -19.75
C GLN A 272 7.44 14.79 -20.76
N GLU A 273 7.74 14.20 -21.91
CA GLU A 273 8.49 14.86 -23.01
C GLU A 273 7.73 16.07 -23.57
N GLN A 274 6.40 16.01 -23.60
CA GLN A 274 5.53 17.11 -24.03
C GLN A 274 5.25 18.16 -22.94
N GLY A 275 5.76 17.98 -21.72
CA GLY A 275 5.47 18.87 -20.58
C GLY A 275 4.05 18.72 -19.98
N LYS A 276 3.32 17.68 -20.37
CA LYS A 276 1.96 17.33 -19.91
C LYS A 276 2.01 16.50 -18.61
N TYR A 277 2.55 17.10 -17.57
CA TYR A 277 2.94 16.38 -16.36
C TYR A 277 1.76 15.83 -15.55
N SER A 278 0.61 16.50 -15.56
CA SER A 278 -0.60 15.98 -14.90
C SER A 278 -1.06 14.68 -15.56
N GLU A 279 -1.08 14.66 -16.88
CA GLU A 279 -1.47 13.49 -17.66
C GLU A 279 -0.45 12.36 -17.51
N ALA A 280 0.84 12.70 -17.38
CA ALA A 280 1.86 11.71 -17.04
C ALA A 280 1.62 11.09 -15.65
N GLU A 281 1.34 11.89 -14.62
CA GLU A 281 0.98 11.39 -13.29
C GLU A 281 -0.24 10.48 -13.35
N ASP A 282 -1.31 10.88 -14.04
CA ASP A 282 -2.53 10.08 -14.19
C ASP A 282 -2.26 8.69 -14.80
N GLU A 283 -1.34 8.60 -15.77
CA GLU A 283 -0.95 7.32 -16.35
C GLU A 283 -0.13 6.46 -15.37
N TRP A 284 0.72 7.07 -14.53
CA TRP A 284 1.45 6.35 -13.48
C TRP A 284 0.53 5.91 -12.33
N ILE A 285 -0.47 6.70 -11.95
CA ILE A 285 -1.50 6.33 -10.95
C ILE A 285 -2.30 5.14 -11.44
N LYS A 286 -2.63 5.06 -12.73
CA LYS A 286 -3.30 3.86 -13.30
C LYS A 286 -2.42 2.60 -13.19
N ILE A 287 -1.10 2.73 -13.10
CA ILE A 287 -0.18 1.60 -12.94
C ILE A 287 -0.02 1.25 -11.45
N PHE A 288 0.20 2.23 -10.58
CA PHE A 288 0.61 1.96 -9.19
C PHE A 288 -0.48 2.18 -8.14
N GLY A 289 -1.59 2.83 -8.50
CA GLY A 289 -2.72 3.11 -7.62
C GLY A 289 -2.51 4.36 -6.77
N ASP A 290 -3.34 4.50 -5.74
CA ASP A 290 -3.43 5.72 -4.90
C ASP A 290 -2.17 6.00 -4.06
N ASP A 291 -1.24 5.05 -3.99
CA ASP A 291 0.08 5.26 -3.36
C ASP A 291 1.02 6.11 -4.23
N PHE A 292 0.72 6.27 -5.52
CA PHE A 292 1.46 7.18 -6.39
C PHE A 292 1.07 8.63 -6.08
N PRO A 293 2.04 9.51 -5.78
CA PRO A 293 1.72 10.86 -5.34
C PRO A 293 1.23 11.75 -6.50
N HIS A 294 0.26 12.62 -6.18
CA HIS A 294 -0.32 13.62 -7.09
C HIS A 294 0.41 14.97 -7.00
N LEU A 295 1.71 14.99 -7.26
CA LEU A 295 2.55 16.16 -6.96
C LEU A 295 2.28 17.34 -7.88
N TYR A 296 1.91 17.12 -9.14
CA TYR A 296 1.61 18.21 -10.04
C TYR A 296 0.32 18.92 -9.61
N MET A 297 -0.71 18.19 -9.18
CA MET A 297 -1.95 18.78 -8.66
C MET A 297 -1.70 19.51 -7.33
N GLU A 298 -0.95 18.91 -6.40
CA GLU A 298 -0.55 19.55 -5.14
C GLU A 298 0.28 20.82 -5.39
N ASN A 299 1.25 20.77 -6.28
CA ASN A 299 2.12 21.91 -6.59
C ASN A 299 1.43 22.97 -7.44
N LYS A 300 0.47 22.62 -8.30
CA LYS A 300 -0.36 23.62 -9.00
C LYS A 300 -1.22 24.36 -7.98
N ASN A 301 -1.77 23.66 -7.00
CA ASN A 301 -2.45 24.29 -5.86
C ASN A 301 -1.49 25.17 -5.03
N ILE A 302 -0.21 24.81 -4.88
CA ILE A 302 0.79 25.61 -4.16
C ILE A 302 1.33 26.80 -4.99
N HIS A 303 1.55 26.66 -6.30
CA HIS A 303 2.09 27.73 -7.17
C HIS A 303 1.04 28.77 -7.57
N TYR A 304 -0.24 28.36 -7.72
CA TYR A 304 -1.34 29.34 -7.74
C TYR A 304 -1.36 30.19 -6.45
N ASN A 305 -0.86 29.62 -5.34
CA ASN A 305 -0.74 30.26 -4.04
C ASN A 305 0.61 30.97 -3.79
N SER A 306 1.62 30.86 -4.68
CA SER A 306 2.95 31.47 -4.47
C SER A 306 3.24 32.67 -5.37
N SER A 307 2.52 32.83 -6.49
CA SER A 307 2.72 33.95 -7.43
C SER A 307 1.88 35.18 -7.12
N THR A 308 1.03 35.10 -6.09
CA THR A 308 0.45 36.26 -5.41
C THR A 308 0.53 35.95 -3.92
N ASN A 309 1.10 36.86 -3.11
CA ASN A 309 1.08 36.76 -1.64
C ASN A 309 -0.36 36.96 -1.12
N LYS A 310 -1.25 36.01 -1.43
CA LYS A 310 -2.60 35.82 -0.92
C LYS A 310 -2.97 34.38 -1.23
N SER A 311 -3.07 33.56 -0.18
CA SER A 311 -3.64 32.21 -0.26
C SER A 311 -5.04 32.30 -0.88
N LEU A 312 -5.17 31.97 -2.16
CA LEU A 312 -6.48 31.84 -2.79
C LEU A 312 -7.01 30.45 -2.42
N ILE A 313 -8.17 30.44 -1.78
CA ILE A 313 -8.87 29.22 -1.41
C ILE A 313 -9.16 28.46 -2.71
N ALA A 314 -8.66 27.23 -2.84
CA ALA A 314 -8.85 26.39 -4.01
C ALA A 314 -10.29 25.84 -4.05
N LEU A 315 -11.22 26.72 -4.39
CA LEU A 315 -12.62 26.38 -4.57
C LEU A 315 -12.81 25.59 -5.86
N SER A 316 -13.76 24.68 -5.84
CA SER A 316 -14.25 24.00 -7.03
C SER A 316 -14.86 25.00 -8.01
N THR A 317 -14.52 24.83 -9.27
CA THR A 317 -15.05 25.55 -10.43
C THR A 317 -15.37 24.53 -11.51
N ARG A 318 -16.16 24.92 -12.50
CA ARG A 318 -16.49 24.04 -13.62
C ARG A 318 -15.25 23.54 -14.38
N GLN A 319 -14.18 24.34 -14.40
CA GLN A 319 -12.93 24.01 -15.09
C GLN A 319 -12.04 23.04 -14.31
N ASN A 320 -12.04 23.10 -12.97
CA ASN A 320 -11.15 22.29 -12.13
C ASN A 320 -11.84 21.09 -11.45
N ARG A 321 -13.15 20.91 -11.67
CA ARG A 321 -13.92 19.83 -11.03
C ARG A 321 -13.42 18.44 -11.42
N SER A 322 -13.67 17.47 -10.54
CA SER A 322 -13.54 16.06 -10.88
C SER A 322 -14.51 15.64 -11.98
N GLY A 323 -14.04 14.79 -12.91
CA GLY A 323 -14.86 14.29 -14.01
C GLY A 323 -16.16 13.62 -13.54
N ILE A 324 -17.26 13.88 -14.24
CA ILE A 324 -18.59 13.33 -13.92
C ILE A 324 -18.96 12.11 -14.77
N GLY A 325 -18.15 11.75 -15.77
CA GLY A 325 -18.46 10.65 -16.69
C GLY A 325 -19.84 10.82 -17.33
N THR A 326 -20.67 9.79 -17.23
CA THR A 326 -22.05 9.76 -17.75
C THR A 326 -23.11 10.23 -16.74
N ALA A 327 -22.72 10.61 -15.52
CA ALA A 327 -23.67 11.07 -14.51
C ALA A 327 -24.30 12.41 -14.92
N LYS A 328 -25.52 12.66 -14.43
CA LYS A 328 -26.21 13.93 -14.55
C LYS A 328 -25.42 15.01 -13.83
N ASP A 329 -25.18 16.12 -14.52
CA ASP A 329 -24.47 17.25 -13.95
C ASP A 329 -25.36 18.02 -12.95
N THR A 330 -25.24 17.71 -11.66
CA THR A 330 -25.94 18.39 -10.56
C THR A 330 -25.04 19.35 -9.78
N GLU A 331 -23.80 19.55 -10.21
CA GLU A 331 -22.82 20.33 -9.47
C GLU A 331 -22.95 21.82 -9.77
N LYS A 332 -22.94 22.63 -8.71
CA LYS A 332 -22.93 24.10 -8.78
C LYS A 332 -21.62 24.65 -8.24
N PHE A 333 -21.26 25.85 -8.67
CA PHE A 333 -20.00 26.49 -8.35
C PHE A 333 -20.23 27.90 -7.83
N ALA A 334 -19.45 28.29 -6.82
CA ALA A 334 -19.65 29.57 -6.14
C ALA A 334 -19.33 30.78 -7.03
N ASP A 335 -18.40 30.62 -7.98
CA ASP A 335 -18.04 31.62 -8.99
C ASP A 335 -19.12 31.80 -10.08
N GLU A 336 -20.03 30.84 -10.22
CA GLU A 336 -21.21 30.95 -11.09
C GLU A 336 -22.39 31.62 -10.38
N GLU A 337 -22.48 31.53 -9.05
CA GLU A 337 -23.59 32.11 -8.25
C GLU A 337 -23.24 33.49 -7.65
N TRP A 338 -21.97 33.76 -7.34
CA TRP A 338 -21.54 34.98 -6.67
C TRP A 338 -20.20 35.50 -7.17
N LYS A 339 -19.97 36.80 -6.97
CA LYS A 339 -18.62 37.36 -7.07
C LYS A 339 -17.77 36.85 -5.91
N ILE A 340 -16.55 36.43 -6.19
CA ILE A 340 -15.58 36.03 -5.17
C ILE A 340 -14.69 37.22 -4.84
N SER A 341 -14.60 37.55 -3.54
CA SER A 341 -13.72 38.63 -3.08
C SER A 341 -12.27 38.27 -3.38
N PRO A 342 -11.46 39.20 -3.94
CA PRO A 342 -10.02 38.99 -4.09
C PRO A 342 -9.30 38.87 -2.72
N ASN A 343 -9.98 39.21 -1.63
CA ASN A 343 -9.51 39.11 -0.25
C ASN A 343 -10.24 37.99 0.52
N CYS A 344 -10.78 36.99 -0.18
CA CYS A 344 -11.51 35.91 0.44
C CYS A 344 -10.66 35.21 1.50
N LYS A 345 -11.20 35.08 2.72
CA LYS A 345 -10.49 34.52 3.87
C LYS A 345 -10.73 33.02 3.99
N ASN A 346 -9.67 32.27 4.27
CA ASN A 346 -9.78 30.83 4.46
C ASN A 346 -10.57 30.49 5.74
N VAL A 347 -11.45 29.51 5.63
CA VAL A 347 -12.25 28.96 6.73
C VAL A 347 -11.81 27.52 6.95
N GLU A 348 -11.31 27.25 8.14
CA GLU A 348 -11.01 25.90 8.59
C GLU A 348 -12.32 25.14 8.84
N ILE A 349 -12.55 24.08 8.06
CA ILE A 349 -13.66 23.16 8.28
C ILE A 349 -13.16 22.04 9.20
N LYS A 350 -13.69 21.99 10.42
CA LYS A 350 -13.48 20.84 11.31
C LYS A 350 -14.45 19.74 10.94
N ALA A 351 -13.99 18.50 10.90
CA ALA A 351 -14.80 17.36 10.55
C ALA A 351 -14.64 16.23 11.58
N GLU A 352 -15.75 15.82 12.17
CA GLU A 352 -15.78 14.82 13.23
C GLU A 352 -16.79 13.70 12.90
N LEU A 353 -16.38 12.46 13.12
CA LEU A 353 -17.25 11.29 13.07
C LEU A 353 -18.01 11.15 14.39
N SER A 354 -19.33 11.12 14.32
CA SER A 354 -20.25 10.88 15.43
C SER A 354 -20.91 9.51 15.28
N MET A 355 -20.77 8.67 16.31
CA MET A 355 -21.40 7.35 16.39
C MET A 355 -22.19 7.22 17.70
N LYS A 356 -23.34 6.54 17.66
CA LYS A 356 -24.16 6.34 18.86
C LYS A 356 -23.36 5.59 19.94
N GLY A 357 -23.27 6.19 21.13
CA GLY A 357 -22.53 5.62 22.27
C GLY A 357 -21.04 5.98 22.34
N PHE A 358 -20.52 6.76 21.39
CA PHE A 358 -19.11 7.20 21.38
C PHE A 358 -19.01 8.73 21.33
N ARG A 359 -17.95 9.28 21.95
CA ARG A 359 -17.61 10.70 21.78
C ARG A 359 -17.22 10.95 20.31
N PRO A 360 -17.65 12.07 19.69
CA PRO A 360 -17.19 12.44 18.35
C PRO A 360 -15.66 12.46 18.27
N LYS A 361 -15.12 11.95 17.15
CA LYS A 361 -13.68 11.90 16.90
C LYS A 361 -13.35 12.51 15.56
N ASP A 362 -12.17 13.11 15.46
CA ASP A 362 -11.63 13.65 14.21
C ASP A 362 -11.59 12.58 13.09
N LEU A 363 -11.80 12.98 11.83
CA LEU A 363 -11.78 12.08 10.66
C LEU A 363 -10.44 11.33 10.50
N THR A 364 -9.34 11.81 11.08
CA THR A 364 -8.05 11.08 11.14
C THR A 364 -8.13 9.71 11.83
N PHE A 365 -9.25 9.39 12.50
CA PHE A 365 -9.50 8.09 13.13
C PHE A 365 -10.27 7.09 12.25
N LEU A 366 -10.66 7.44 11.02
CA LEU A 366 -11.48 6.61 10.14
C LEU A 366 -10.82 5.25 9.82
N ASP A 367 -9.50 5.19 9.66
CA ASP A 367 -8.77 3.96 9.32
C ASP A 367 -8.74 2.89 10.44
N LYS A 368 -9.24 3.22 11.64
CA LYS A 368 -9.09 2.37 12.84
C LYS A 368 -10.38 1.67 13.26
N PHE A 369 -11.52 1.95 12.63
CA PHE A 369 -12.82 1.41 13.04
C PHE A 369 -13.72 1.09 11.86
N LYS A 370 -14.46 -0.02 11.96
CA LYS A 370 -15.55 -0.32 11.03
C LYS A 370 -16.67 0.69 11.24
N ILE A 371 -16.86 1.59 10.27
CA ILE A 371 -17.87 2.65 10.33
C ILE A 371 -19.27 2.00 10.34
N ARG A 372 -20.06 2.28 11.38
CA ARG A 372 -21.44 1.78 11.47
C ARG A 372 -22.33 2.54 10.49
N ARG A 373 -23.36 1.87 9.94
CA ARG A 373 -24.28 2.45 8.95
C ARG A 373 -25.06 3.68 9.45
N ASP A 374 -25.16 3.88 10.76
CA ASP A 374 -25.83 5.03 11.39
C ASP A 374 -24.87 6.17 11.78
N ALA A 375 -23.58 6.05 11.43
CA ALA A 375 -22.59 7.07 11.71
C ALA A 375 -22.85 8.35 10.89
N LYS A 376 -22.56 9.49 11.50
CA LYS A 376 -22.73 10.81 10.90
C LYS A 376 -21.40 11.54 10.91
N ILE A 377 -21.14 12.30 9.86
CA ILE A 377 -20.04 13.26 9.86
C ILE A 377 -20.60 14.63 10.21
N ILE A 378 -19.96 15.30 11.15
CA ILE A 378 -20.30 16.64 11.60
C ILE A 378 -19.20 17.56 11.13
N PHE A 379 -19.54 18.45 10.20
CA PHE A 379 -18.69 19.55 9.78
C PHE A 379 -19.03 20.78 10.60
N SER A 380 -18.02 21.52 11.07
CA SER A 380 -18.20 22.76 11.80
C SER A 380 -17.16 23.80 11.44
N ILE A 381 -17.57 25.07 11.53
CA ILE A 381 -16.73 26.24 11.28
C ILE A 381 -16.81 27.21 12.45
N LYS A 382 -15.83 28.11 12.55
CA LYS A 382 -15.85 29.20 13.54
C LYS A 382 -16.87 30.27 13.11
N SER A 383 -17.60 30.81 14.08
CA SER A 383 -18.54 31.90 13.84
C SER A 383 -17.82 33.18 13.41
N VAL A 384 -18.43 33.88 12.46
CA VAL A 384 -18.03 35.23 12.04
C VAL A 384 -19.30 36.07 11.96
N GLU A 385 -19.29 37.25 12.57
CA GLU A 385 -20.45 38.13 12.61
C GLU A 385 -20.86 38.61 11.21
N LYS A 386 -22.18 38.74 11.00
CA LYS A 386 -22.78 39.29 9.76
C LYS A 386 -22.45 38.50 8.48
N VAL A 387 -22.12 37.21 8.59
CA VAL A 387 -21.88 36.31 7.45
C VAL A 387 -23.04 35.35 7.25
N LYS A 388 -23.48 35.17 6.00
CA LYS A 388 -24.42 34.11 5.60
C LYS A 388 -23.65 32.90 5.08
N TRP A 389 -23.84 31.73 5.68
CA TRP A 389 -23.10 30.52 5.34
C TRP A 389 -23.84 29.60 4.37
N TYR A 390 -23.09 29.04 3.43
CA TYR A 390 -23.56 28.08 2.44
C TYR A 390 -22.59 26.91 2.38
N TRP A 391 -23.11 25.71 2.12
CA TRP A 391 -22.35 24.47 2.12
C TRP A 391 -22.54 23.74 0.80
N LYS A 392 -21.48 23.11 0.32
CA LYS A 392 -21.47 22.19 -0.82
C LYS A 392 -20.88 20.86 -0.37
N ILE A 393 -21.51 19.77 -0.78
CA ILE A 393 -21.00 18.40 -0.58
C ILE A 393 -21.03 17.70 -1.93
N ARG A 394 -19.88 17.15 -2.34
CA ARG A 394 -19.67 16.60 -3.68
C ARG A 394 -19.00 15.22 -3.61
N ASN A 395 -19.69 14.19 -4.10
CA ASN A 395 -19.23 12.79 -4.10
C ASN A 395 -18.43 12.46 -5.37
N VAL A 396 -17.13 12.17 -5.30
CA VAL A 396 -16.29 11.98 -6.48
C VAL A 396 -15.96 10.49 -6.75
N GLY A 397 -15.42 10.21 -7.94
CA GLY A 397 -14.98 8.86 -8.32
C GLY A 397 -16.07 7.96 -8.91
N HIS A 398 -15.66 6.75 -9.30
CA HIS A 398 -16.48 5.81 -10.06
C HIS A 398 -17.83 5.50 -9.39
N ALA A 399 -17.82 5.25 -8.07
CA ALA A 399 -19.03 4.90 -7.32
C ALA A 399 -20.11 5.98 -7.36
N ALA A 400 -19.72 7.26 -7.42
CA ALA A 400 -20.67 8.36 -7.53
C ALA A 400 -21.24 8.47 -8.96
N ILE A 401 -20.39 8.23 -9.96
CA ILE A 401 -20.76 8.29 -11.38
C ILE A 401 -21.75 7.17 -11.71
N GLU A 402 -21.45 5.95 -11.28
CA GLU A 402 -22.27 4.76 -11.55
C GLU A 402 -23.67 4.85 -10.91
N LYS A 403 -23.76 5.47 -9.73
CA LYS A 403 -25.02 5.63 -8.98
C LYS A 403 -25.79 6.92 -9.34
N ASP A 404 -25.27 7.73 -10.25
CA ASP A 404 -25.78 9.07 -10.55
C ASP A 404 -25.95 9.96 -9.29
N ASP A 405 -25.05 9.80 -8.31
CA ASP A 405 -25.09 10.45 -6.99
C ASP A 405 -23.88 11.36 -6.77
N ILE A 406 -23.55 12.16 -7.79
CA ILE A 406 -22.40 13.06 -7.74
C ILE A 406 -22.62 14.26 -6.79
N ARG A 407 -23.89 14.67 -6.57
CA ARG A 407 -24.29 15.82 -5.74
C ARG A 407 -23.64 17.14 -6.22
N GLY A 408 -23.22 18.01 -5.29
CA GLY A 408 -22.55 19.27 -5.60
C GLY A 408 -23.44 20.52 -5.63
N ASN A 409 -24.70 20.44 -5.20
CA ASN A 409 -25.53 21.63 -4.97
C ASN A 409 -24.97 22.48 -3.82
N ILE A 410 -25.13 23.79 -3.91
CA ILE A 410 -24.82 24.75 -2.85
C ILE A 410 -26.11 25.06 -2.08
N VAL A 411 -26.09 24.88 -0.77
CA VAL A 411 -27.28 25.01 0.10
C VAL A 411 -26.97 25.92 1.27
N LYS A 412 -27.90 26.83 1.59
CA LYS A 412 -27.81 27.69 2.77
C LYS A 412 -27.75 26.82 4.04
N GLY A 413 -26.88 27.18 4.98
CA GLY A 413 -26.76 26.48 6.26
C GLY A 413 -26.22 27.37 7.37
N ASP A 414 -26.06 26.77 8.54
CA ASP A 414 -25.49 27.42 9.72
C ASP A 414 -24.01 27.04 9.88
N LEU A 415 -23.46 27.27 11.09
CA LEU A 415 -22.07 26.95 11.44
C LEU A 415 -21.77 25.45 11.48
N ILE A 416 -22.81 24.60 11.49
CA ILE A 416 -22.69 23.15 11.59
C ILE A 416 -23.48 22.50 10.45
N ARG A 417 -22.83 21.58 9.73
CA ARG A 417 -23.45 20.73 8.72
C ARG A 417 -23.29 19.27 9.12
N LYS A 418 -24.41 18.55 9.24
CA LYS A 418 -24.43 17.12 9.56
C LYS A 418 -24.73 16.33 8.30
N GLU A 419 -23.94 15.30 8.06
CA GLU A 419 -24.07 14.44 6.89
C GLU A 419 -24.16 12.98 7.33
N THR A 420 -25.05 12.21 6.70
CA THR A 420 -25.16 10.76 6.95
C THR A 420 -24.23 10.02 5.99
N ILE A 421 -23.55 8.99 6.47
CA ILE A 421 -22.61 8.20 5.66
C ILE A 421 -23.39 7.20 4.78
N ASN A 422 -24.13 7.72 3.80
CA ASN A 422 -24.86 6.91 2.83
C ASN A 422 -24.01 6.59 1.58
N PHE A 423 -22.99 7.40 1.32
CA PHE A 423 -22.07 7.23 0.20
C PHE A 423 -20.72 6.67 0.68
N SER A 424 -20.31 5.56 0.08
CA SER A 424 -19.03 4.88 0.30
C SER A 424 -18.06 5.21 -0.84
N GLY A 425 -17.38 6.34 -0.72
CA GLY A 425 -16.40 6.79 -1.70
C GLY A 425 -15.80 8.15 -1.36
N PRO A 426 -14.76 8.57 -2.10
CA PRO A 426 -14.13 9.86 -1.90
C PRO A 426 -15.14 10.98 -2.17
N HIS A 427 -15.16 11.99 -1.31
CA HIS A 427 -15.97 13.18 -1.50
C HIS A 427 -15.27 14.38 -0.87
N TYR A 428 -15.74 15.59 -1.18
CA TYR A 428 -15.22 16.80 -0.57
C TYR A 428 -16.36 17.70 -0.11
N VAL A 429 -16.04 18.61 0.81
CA VAL A 429 -16.94 19.61 1.36
C VAL A 429 -16.36 21.00 1.19
N GLU A 430 -17.19 21.92 0.72
CA GLU A 430 -16.87 23.34 0.67
C GLU A 430 -17.86 24.15 1.48
N VAL A 431 -17.38 25.27 1.99
CA VAL A 431 -18.19 26.26 2.71
C VAL A 431 -17.92 27.64 2.16
N TYR A 432 -18.96 28.47 2.06
CA TYR A 432 -18.88 29.82 1.54
C TYR A 432 -19.59 30.78 2.50
N GLY A 433 -18.88 31.81 2.95
CA GLY A 433 -19.42 32.88 3.78
C GLY A 433 -19.61 34.15 2.97
N ILE A 434 -20.88 34.55 2.86
CA ILE A 434 -21.34 35.63 1.99
C ILE A 434 -21.63 36.88 2.81
N VAL A 435 -21.06 38.00 2.39
CA VAL A 435 -21.34 39.36 2.89
C VAL A 435 -21.68 40.21 1.68
N ASP A 436 -22.84 40.90 1.70
CA ASP A 436 -23.30 41.77 0.62
C ASP A 436 -23.24 41.14 -0.79
N ASN A 437 -23.66 39.88 -0.89
CA ASN A 437 -23.68 39.09 -2.13
C ASN A 437 -22.30 38.79 -2.75
N VAL A 438 -21.23 38.89 -1.95
CA VAL A 438 -19.85 38.54 -2.31
C VAL A 438 -19.36 37.42 -1.39
N VAL A 439 -18.68 36.42 -1.96
CA VAL A 439 -17.99 35.39 -1.17
C VAL A 439 -16.75 36.01 -0.55
N CYS A 440 -16.80 36.24 0.76
CA CYS A 440 -15.72 36.85 1.54
C CYS A 440 -14.96 35.84 2.40
N TYR A 441 -15.54 34.66 2.59
CA TYR A 441 -14.95 33.56 3.34
C TYR A 441 -15.18 32.26 2.57
N ALA A 442 -14.19 31.38 2.52
CA ALA A 442 -14.36 30.08 1.91
C ALA A 442 -13.44 29.03 2.52
N GLY A 443 -13.85 27.77 2.49
CA GLY A 443 -13.07 26.64 2.97
C GLY A 443 -13.34 25.41 2.13
N HIS A 444 -12.35 24.51 2.09
CA HIS A 444 -12.41 23.24 1.36
C HIS A 444 -11.77 22.15 2.22
N ILE A 445 -12.39 20.97 2.28
CA ILE A 445 -11.82 19.78 2.90
C ILE A 445 -12.16 18.53 2.09
N ASN A 446 -11.16 17.68 1.84
CA ASN A 446 -11.37 16.34 1.29
C ASN A 446 -11.77 15.38 2.41
N VAL A 447 -12.77 14.54 2.15
CA VAL A 447 -13.31 13.57 3.09
C VAL A 447 -13.11 12.16 2.51
N PRO A 448 -12.02 11.48 2.87
CA PRO A 448 -11.74 10.13 2.40
C PRO A 448 -12.59 9.13 3.18
N LEU A 449 -13.78 8.81 2.68
CA LEU A 449 -14.53 7.64 3.15
C LEU A 449 -14.21 6.45 2.26
N HIS A 450 -13.32 5.60 2.75
CA HIS A 450 -13.17 4.24 2.25
C HIS A 450 -13.94 3.33 3.22
N SER A 451 -15.03 2.72 2.75
CA SER A 451 -15.78 1.73 3.53
C SER A 451 -15.16 0.35 3.42
#